data_AF-A0ABD0QKY6-F1
#
_entry.id   AF-A0ABD0QKY6-F1
#
_cell.length_a   1.000
_cell.length_b   1.000
_cell.length_c   1.000
_cell.angle_alpha   90.00
_cell.angle_beta   90.00
_cell.angle_gamma   90.00
#
_symmetry.space_group_name_H-M   'P 1'
#
loop_
_entity.id
_entity.type
_entity.pdbx_description
1 polymer ?
#
loop_
_entity_poly.entity_id
_entity_poly.type
_entity_poly.pdbx_seq_one_letter_code
_entity_poly.pdbx_strand_id
1 'polypeptide(L)'
;LEVLPGGGWDNLRNIDMGRVMNLSYSQCQTTEDGVYLIPDEVFVIPQKESGVETNSEIITSWLEQKSSTSSSINRDASFLSVLNGKFSEENRRIKTHQVRERSVTARVQ
;
A
#
# COMPACT_ATOMS: atom_id res chain seq x y z
N LEU A 1 -6.40 -13.88 10.44
CA LEU A 1 -5.96 -13.03 9.32
C LEU A 1 -5.09 -11.91 9.91
N GLU A 2 -3.87 -11.71 9.40
CA GLU A 2 -2.92 -10.72 9.96
C GLU A 2 -3.03 -9.33 9.33
N VAL A 3 -3.59 -9.24 8.11
CA VAL A 3 -3.85 -7.97 7.41
C VAL A 3 -5.29 -7.55 7.68
N LEU A 4 -5.48 -6.50 8.48
CA LEU A 4 -6.80 -6.02 8.89
C LEU A 4 -6.95 -4.51 8.66
N PRO A 5 -8.12 -4.04 8.22
CA PRO A 5 -8.41 -2.62 8.12
C PRO A 5 -8.65 -2.00 9.51
N GLY A 6 -8.86 -0.68 9.54
CA GLY A 6 -9.18 0.06 10.78
C GLY A 6 -7.97 0.56 11.56
N GLY A 7 -6.76 0.40 11.01
CA GLY A 7 -5.57 1.15 11.43
C GLY A 7 -5.59 2.58 10.89
N GLY A 8 -4.92 3.49 11.59
CA GLY A 8 -4.60 4.82 11.10
C GLY A 8 -3.45 4.76 10.10
N TRP A 9 -3.41 5.71 9.18
CA TRP A 9 -2.43 5.75 8.08
C TRP A 9 -1.84 7.15 7.93
N ASP A 10 -0.51 7.26 7.90
CA ASP A 10 0.17 8.49 7.51
C ASP A 10 0.41 8.48 6.00
N ASN A 11 -0.38 9.28 5.29
CA ASN A 11 -0.37 9.33 3.82
C ASN A 11 0.84 10.06 3.21
N LEU A 12 1.65 10.76 4.00
CA LEU A 12 2.88 11.40 3.51
C LEU A 12 4.04 10.41 3.52
N ARG A 13 4.13 9.60 4.57
CA ARG A 13 5.20 8.63 4.81
C ARG A 13 4.87 7.21 4.37
N ASN A 14 3.61 6.91 4.05
CA ASN A 14 3.09 5.58 3.77
C ASN A 14 3.38 4.59 4.93
N ILE A 15 2.97 4.94 6.15
CA ILE A 15 3.19 4.09 7.33
C ILE A 15 1.91 3.92 8.15
N ASP A 16 1.76 2.75 8.76
CA ASP A 16 0.72 2.46 9.73
C ASP A 16 0.95 3.23 11.03
N MET A 17 -0.12 3.87 11.52
CA MET A 17 -0.10 4.73 12.71
C MET A 17 -0.81 4.10 13.92
N GLY A 18 -0.97 2.78 13.90
CA GLY A 18 -1.63 2.01 14.97
C GLY A 18 -3.14 1.91 14.79
N ARG A 19 -3.81 1.24 15.72
CA ARG A 19 -5.23 0.91 15.64
C ARG A 19 -6.12 2.12 15.92
N VAL A 20 -7.13 2.35 15.08
CA VAL A 20 -8.17 3.38 15.26
C VAL A 20 -9.52 2.74 15.60
N MET A 21 -9.88 1.65 14.91
CA MET A 21 -11.13 0.93 15.12
C MET A 21 -10.97 -0.16 16.18
N ASN A 22 -12.02 -0.41 16.97
CA ASN A 22 -12.04 -1.59 17.84
C ASN A 22 -12.21 -2.86 17.00
N LEU A 23 -11.52 -3.94 17.40
CA LEU A 23 -11.60 -5.25 16.75
C LEU A 23 -11.96 -6.30 17.79
N SER A 24 -13.15 -6.88 17.67
CA SER A 24 -13.65 -7.93 18.55
C SER A 24 -13.68 -9.29 17.83
N TYR A 25 -13.58 -10.39 18.58
CA TYR A 25 -13.56 -11.77 18.05
C TYR A 25 -14.52 -12.68 18.83
N SER A 26 -15.59 -12.13 19.34
CA SER A 26 -16.52 -12.84 20.23
C SER A 26 -17.40 -13.86 19.52
N GLN A 27 -17.58 -13.70 18.20
CA GLN A 27 -18.41 -14.58 17.38
C GLN A 27 -17.62 -15.69 16.68
N CYS A 28 -16.29 -15.74 16.89
CA CYS A 28 -15.40 -16.73 16.27
C CYS A 28 -15.56 -16.84 14.74
N GLN A 29 -15.82 -15.70 14.07
CA GLN A 29 -16.04 -15.69 12.63
C GLN A 29 -14.79 -16.12 11.87
N THR A 30 -14.99 -16.82 10.75
CA THR A 30 -13.91 -17.24 9.85
C THR A 30 -14.17 -16.74 8.43
N THR A 31 -13.12 -16.75 7.61
CA THR A 31 -13.26 -16.65 6.15
C THR A 31 -14.15 -17.79 5.62
N GLU A 32 -14.75 -17.61 4.44
CA GLU A 32 -15.65 -18.62 3.84
C GLU A 32 -14.96 -19.97 3.59
N ASP A 33 -13.65 -19.95 3.30
CA ASP A 33 -12.82 -21.15 3.15
C ASP A 33 -12.36 -21.76 4.49
N GLY A 34 -12.71 -21.14 5.61
CA GLY A 34 -12.40 -21.62 6.97
C GLY A 34 -10.92 -21.53 7.36
N VAL A 35 -10.08 -20.90 6.54
CA VAL A 35 -8.62 -20.87 6.75
C VAL A 35 -8.21 -19.84 7.81
N TYR A 36 -8.92 -18.72 7.90
CA TYR A 36 -8.55 -17.63 8.80
C TYR A 36 -9.69 -17.21 9.73
N LEU A 37 -9.36 -16.94 10.99
CA LEU A 37 -10.21 -16.20 11.93
C LEU A 37 -10.23 -14.70 11.55
N ILE A 38 -11.41 -14.09 11.57
CA ILE A 38 -11.65 -12.67 11.25
C ILE A 38 -12.43 -11.97 12.39
N PRO A 39 -12.26 -10.65 12.57
CA PRO A 39 -13.04 -9.87 13.54
C PRO A 39 -14.54 -9.85 13.25
N ASP A 40 -15.36 -9.66 14.28
CA ASP A 40 -16.82 -9.73 14.21
C ASP A 40 -17.42 -8.67 13.26
N GLU A 41 -16.76 -7.50 13.13
CA GLU A 41 -17.19 -6.37 12.29
C GLU A 41 -16.50 -6.31 10.91
N VAL A 42 -15.77 -7.36 10.50
CA VAL A 42 -15.03 -7.41 9.23
C VAL A 42 -15.58 -8.51 8.34
N PHE A 43 -15.85 -8.19 7.08
CA PHE A 43 -16.13 -9.18 6.04
C PHE A 43 -14.96 -9.24 5.05
N VAL A 44 -14.78 -10.39 4.41
CA VAL A 44 -13.75 -10.62 3.39
C VAL A 44 -14.38 -10.87 2.03
N ILE A 45 -13.69 -10.45 0.97
CA ILE A 45 -14.05 -10.81 -0.42
C ILE A 45 -12.90 -11.64 -0.99
N PRO A 46 -13.11 -12.92 -1.34
CA PRO A 46 -12.04 -13.75 -1.87
C PRO A 46 -11.67 -13.32 -3.29
N GLN A 47 -10.47 -12.76 -3.44
CA GLN A 47 -9.87 -12.42 -4.72
C GLN A 47 -8.72 -13.39 -5.01
N LYS A 48 -8.96 -14.38 -5.86
CA LYS A 48 -7.96 -15.41 -6.24
C LYS A 48 -7.35 -15.05 -7.60
N GLU A 49 -6.66 -13.91 -7.64
CA GLU A 49 -6.01 -13.38 -8.84
C GLU A 49 -4.50 -13.48 -8.74
N SER A 50 -3.85 -13.80 -9.86
CA SER A 50 -2.38 -13.79 -9.98
C SER A 50 -2.00 -13.06 -11.25
N GLY A 51 -1.15 -12.03 -11.12
CA GLY A 51 -0.52 -11.33 -12.24
C GLY A 51 0.93 -11.78 -12.41
N VAL A 52 1.40 -11.81 -13.65
CA VAL A 52 2.83 -12.01 -13.98
C VAL A 52 3.19 -11.04 -15.10
N GLU A 53 4.05 -10.09 -14.82
CA GLU A 53 4.58 -9.16 -15.82
C GLU A 53 5.88 -9.70 -16.43
N THR A 54 5.97 -9.61 -17.76
CA THR A 54 7.19 -10.01 -18.51
C THR A 54 8.07 -8.82 -18.87
N ASN A 55 7.54 -7.60 -18.75
CA ASN A 55 8.21 -6.37 -19.13
C ASN A 55 8.37 -5.45 -17.93
N SER A 56 9.43 -4.63 -17.94
CA SER A 56 9.66 -3.63 -16.90
C SER A 56 8.98 -2.31 -17.21
N GLU A 57 8.37 -1.69 -16.21
CA GLU A 57 8.04 -0.27 -16.27
C GLU A 57 9.30 0.59 -16.06
N ILE A 58 9.41 1.70 -16.80
CA ILE A 58 10.49 2.67 -16.65
C ILE A 58 9.94 3.93 -15.98
N ILE A 59 10.44 4.22 -14.78
CA ILE A 59 10.12 5.40 -14.01
C ILE A 59 11.25 6.41 -14.24
N THR A 60 10.99 7.37 -15.11
CA THR A 60 11.95 8.41 -15.50
C THR A 60 12.12 9.49 -14.44
N SER A 61 11.07 9.75 -13.64
CA SER A 61 11.04 10.80 -12.62
C SER A 61 10.47 10.29 -11.29
N TRP A 62 11.16 10.59 -10.20
CA TRP A 62 10.70 10.33 -8.82
C TRP A 62 9.38 11.06 -8.46
N LEU A 63 9.00 12.09 -9.23
CA LEU A 63 7.70 12.75 -9.11
C LEU A 63 6.55 11.88 -9.64
N GLU A 64 6.81 11.06 -10.67
CA GLU A 64 5.82 10.18 -11.30
C GLU A 64 5.74 8.80 -10.64
N GLN A 65 6.69 8.49 -9.74
CA GLN A 65 6.72 7.24 -9.01
C GLN A 65 5.40 6.99 -8.27
N LYS A 66 4.84 5.80 -8.54
CA LYS A 66 3.68 5.24 -7.84
C LYS A 66 4.18 4.19 -6.84
N SER A 67 3.69 4.26 -5.61
CA SER A 67 4.02 3.27 -4.58
C SER A 67 3.43 1.92 -4.92
N SER A 68 4.21 0.83 -4.79
CA SER A 68 3.72 -0.51 -5.12
C SER A 68 2.67 -1.03 -4.14
N THR A 69 2.71 -0.60 -2.88
CA THR A 69 1.81 -1.11 -1.81
C THR A 69 0.66 -0.18 -1.48
N SER A 70 0.82 1.12 -1.75
CA SER A 70 -0.12 2.16 -1.28
C SER A 70 -0.60 3.09 -2.41
N SER A 71 -0.58 2.61 -3.67
CA SER A 71 -0.93 3.45 -4.82
C SER A 71 -2.37 3.95 -4.83
N SER A 72 -3.31 3.19 -4.25
CA SER A 72 -4.73 3.52 -4.24
C SER A 72 -5.01 4.70 -3.32
N ILE A 73 -4.58 4.60 -2.05
CA ILE A 73 -4.75 5.66 -1.04
C ILE A 73 -3.98 6.95 -1.39
N ASN A 74 -2.82 6.84 -2.05
CA ASN A 74 -2.05 8.01 -2.45
C ASN A 74 -2.71 8.79 -3.59
N ARG A 75 -3.52 8.11 -4.43
CA ARG A 75 -4.25 8.71 -5.55
C ARG A 75 -5.59 9.34 -5.14
N ASP A 76 -5.99 9.19 -3.88
CA ASP A 76 -7.27 9.69 -3.40
C ASP A 76 -7.37 11.23 -3.43
N ALA A 77 -8.60 11.74 -3.54
CA ALA A 77 -8.87 13.16 -3.62
C ALA A 77 -8.44 13.87 -2.34
N SER A 78 -7.45 14.76 -2.45
CA SER A 78 -6.89 15.51 -1.32
C SER A 78 -6.49 16.91 -1.76
N PHE A 79 -6.48 17.84 -0.81
CA PHE A 79 -6.14 19.24 -1.07
C PHE A 79 -4.75 19.42 -1.71
N LEU A 80 -3.79 18.55 -1.36
CA LEU A 80 -2.43 18.53 -1.91
C LEU A 80 -2.03 17.12 -2.35
N SER A 81 -2.74 16.57 -3.33
CA SER A 81 -2.52 15.21 -3.85
C SER A 81 -1.08 14.95 -4.35
N VAL A 82 -0.37 16.00 -4.77
CA VAL A 82 1.04 15.92 -5.21
C VAL A 82 1.99 15.49 -4.09
N LEU A 83 1.62 15.67 -2.82
CA LEU A 83 2.49 15.36 -1.67
C LEU A 83 2.33 13.93 -1.13
N ASN A 84 1.27 13.22 -1.49
CA ASN A 84 0.99 11.89 -0.95
C ASN A 84 2.13 10.91 -1.30
N GLY A 85 2.62 10.20 -0.28
CA GLY A 85 3.71 9.23 -0.36
C GLY A 85 5.10 9.81 -0.67
N LYS A 86 5.26 11.13 -0.84
CA LYS A 86 6.56 11.73 -1.23
C LYS A 86 7.61 11.72 -0.11
N PHE A 87 7.21 11.42 1.12
CA PHE A 87 8.11 11.26 2.27
C PHE A 87 8.33 9.79 2.65
N SER A 88 7.75 8.85 1.91
CA SER A 88 7.99 7.42 2.08
C SER A 88 9.45 7.04 1.85
N GLU A 89 9.88 5.93 2.47
CA GLU A 89 11.23 5.39 2.31
C GLU A 89 11.49 5.02 0.85
N GLU A 90 10.50 4.40 0.18
CA GLU A 90 10.54 4.07 -1.25
C GLU A 90 10.79 5.30 -2.14
N ASN A 91 9.99 6.37 -1.97
CA ASN A 91 10.14 7.57 -2.80
C ASN A 91 11.47 8.27 -2.54
N ARG A 92 11.88 8.39 -1.27
CA ARG A 92 13.15 9.01 -0.88
C ARG A 92 14.34 8.25 -1.44
N ARG A 93 14.30 6.92 -1.42
CA ARG A 93 15.35 6.07 -1.99
C ARG A 93 15.47 6.26 -3.50
N ILE A 94 14.35 6.18 -4.23
CA ILE A 94 14.32 6.39 -5.69
C ILE A 94 14.83 7.78 -6.05
N LYS A 95 14.33 8.83 -5.38
CA LYS A 95 14.80 10.20 -5.58
C LYS A 95 16.31 10.33 -5.35
N THR A 96 16.83 9.71 -4.30
CA THR A 96 18.26 9.78 -3.97
C THR A 96 19.11 9.19 -5.09
N HIS A 97 18.77 7.99 -5.58
CA HIS A 97 19.51 7.35 -6.67
C HIS A 97 19.37 8.13 -7.98
N GLN A 98 18.16 8.49 -8.39
CA GLN A 98 17.94 9.23 -9.65
C GLN A 98 18.69 10.57 -9.68
N VAL A 99 18.68 11.32 -8.57
CA VAL A 99 19.34 12.63 -8.51
C VAL A 99 20.85 12.50 -8.38
N ARG A 100 21.37 11.59 -7.54
CA ARG A 100 22.82 11.47 -7.31
C ARG A 100 23.54 10.79 -8.46
N GLU A 101 22.95 9.76 -9.04
CA GLU A 101 23.59 8.92 -10.06
C GLU A 101 23.15 9.30 -11.48
N ARG A 102 22.19 10.23 -11.63
CA ARG A 102 21.56 10.57 -12.90
C ARG A 102 20.97 9.34 -13.60
N SER A 103 20.37 8.46 -12.80
CA SER A 103 19.82 7.18 -13.24
C SER A 103 18.30 7.27 -13.40
N VAL A 104 17.75 6.28 -14.12
CA VAL A 104 16.31 6.00 -14.18
C VAL A 104 16.03 4.70 -13.43
N THR A 105 14.78 4.52 -12.99
CA THR A 105 14.39 3.31 -12.25
C THR A 105 13.57 2.39 -13.14
N ALA A 106 13.99 1.13 -13.26
CA ALA A 106 13.20 0.08 -13.89
C ALA A 106 12.57 -0.79 -12.79
N ARG A 107 11.28 -1.12 -12.93
CA ARG A 107 10.55 -1.97 -11.98
C ARG A 107 9.80 -3.08 -12.74
N VAL A 108 9.76 -4.28 -12.17
CA VAL A 108 8.97 -5.43 -12.63
C VAL A 108 8.34 -6.08 -11.39
N GLN A 109 7.05 -6.43 -11.44
CA GLN A 109 6.26 -6.95 -10.32
C GLN A 109 5.25 -7.98 -10.80
#